data_AF-A0A3D5P3R5-F1
#
_entry.id   AF-A0A3D5P3R5-F1
#
_cell.length_a   1.000
_cell.length_b   1.000
_cell.length_c   1.000
_cell.angle_alpha   90.00
_cell.angle_beta   90.00
_cell.angle_gamma   90.00
#
_symmetry.space_group_name_H-M   'P 1'
#
loop_
_entity.id
_entity.type
_entity.pdbx_description
1 polymer ?
#
loop_
_entity_poly.entity_id
_entity_poly.type
_entity_poly.pdbx_seq_one_letter_code
_entity_poly.pdbx_strand_id
1 'polypeptide(L)'
;MKAMSRSNVTPRSSETSRIDRVITAWALAGVGSTLVIAVVRLSARGWETVTNGLSPIEWVVLALTSAVFLYGEGVMALERRWVPHVVKRARELRRKSGAALRIGAPLYAMGLIG
;
A
#
# COMPACT_ATOMS: atom_id res chain seq x y z
N MET A 1 42.93 -33.07 -23.06
CA MET A 1 42.35 -31.80 -23.58
C MET A 1 41.01 -32.07 -24.25
N LYS A 2 39.89 -31.65 -23.67
CA LYS A 2 38.74 -31.07 -24.42
C LYS A 2 37.80 -30.38 -23.44
N ALA A 3 37.38 -29.19 -23.83
CA ALA A 3 36.98 -28.09 -22.97
C ALA A 3 35.54 -28.17 -22.43
N MET A 4 35.38 -27.48 -21.29
CA MET A 4 34.15 -26.91 -20.73
C MET A 4 33.10 -26.53 -21.78
N SER A 5 31.91 -27.11 -21.69
CA SER A 5 30.72 -26.55 -22.33
C SER A 5 30.11 -25.51 -21.40
N ARG A 6 30.25 -24.24 -21.80
CA ARG A 6 29.77 -23.06 -21.09
C ARG A 6 28.24 -23.10 -20.95
N SER A 7 27.78 -22.75 -19.76
CA SER A 7 26.41 -22.46 -19.39
C SER A 7 25.71 -21.53 -20.38
N ASN A 8 24.60 -21.97 -20.97
CA ASN A 8 23.61 -21.10 -21.60
C ASN A 8 22.83 -20.34 -20.52
N VAL A 9 23.45 -19.31 -19.93
CA VAL A 9 22.73 -18.31 -19.13
C VAL A 9 22.11 -17.32 -20.11
N THR A 10 20.88 -17.57 -20.53
CA THR A 10 20.06 -16.58 -21.24
C THR A 10 19.92 -15.32 -20.37
N PRO A 11 20.14 -14.10 -20.89
CA PRO A 11 20.03 -12.87 -20.11
C PRO A 11 18.56 -12.58 -19.81
N ARG A 12 18.05 -13.11 -18.70
CA ARG A 12 16.72 -12.81 -18.16
C ARG A 12 16.76 -11.46 -17.42
N SER A 13 17.15 -10.36 -18.08
CA SER A 13 17.70 -9.19 -17.34
C SER A 13 16.94 -7.86 -17.42
N SER A 14 16.20 -7.52 -18.48
CA SER A 14 15.56 -6.18 -18.58
C SER A 14 14.03 -6.19 -18.59
N GLU A 15 13.39 -7.05 -19.38
CA GLU A 15 11.94 -7.03 -19.58
C GLU A 15 11.17 -7.51 -18.34
N THR A 16 11.61 -8.60 -17.72
CA THR A 16 11.09 -9.07 -16.42
C THR A 16 11.26 -8.00 -15.34
N SER A 17 12.38 -7.26 -15.35
CA SER A 17 12.64 -6.16 -14.40
C SER A 17 11.68 -4.98 -14.57
N ARG A 18 11.25 -4.67 -15.80
CA ARG A 18 10.28 -3.60 -16.09
C ARG A 18 8.88 -4.00 -15.65
N ILE A 19 8.45 -5.21 -16.01
CA ILE A 19 7.14 -5.75 -15.62
C ILE A 19 7.00 -5.81 -14.09
N ASP A 20 8.05 -6.26 -13.40
CA ASP A 20 8.11 -6.27 -11.93
C ASP A 20 7.90 -4.89 -11.30
N ARG A 21 8.52 -3.85 -11.89
CA ARG A 21 8.35 -2.46 -11.42
C ARG A 21 6.93 -1.97 -11.63
N VAL A 22 6.34 -2.25 -12.79
CA VAL A 22 4.96 -1.88 -13.09
C VAL A 22 3.99 -2.55 -12.12
N ILE A 23 4.16 -3.84 -11.85
CA ILE A 23 3.30 -4.58 -10.89
C ILE A 23 3.47 -4.03 -9.47
N THR A 24 4.70 -3.74 -9.05
CA THR A 24 4.97 -3.15 -7.73
C THR A 24 4.33 -1.76 -7.62
N ALA A 25 4.47 -0.92 -8.65
CA ALA A 25 3.84 0.39 -8.70
C ALA A 25 2.31 0.29 -8.71
N TRP A 26 1.75 -0.65 -9.47
CA TRP A 26 0.31 -0.93 -9.49
C TRP A 26 -0.21 -1.33 -8.11
N ALA A 27 0.49 -2.23 -7.41
CA ALA A 27 0.13 -2.64 -6.07
C ALA A 27 0.08 -1.44 -5.11
N LEU A 28 1.15 -0.66 -5.05
CA LEU A 28 1.24 0.50 -4.16
C LEU A 28 0.23 1.59 -4.53
N ALA A 29 0.05 1.87 -5.82
CA ALA A 29 -0.90 2.86 -6.31
C ALA A 29 -2.34 2.45 -6.01
N GLY A 30 -2.70 1.17 -6.19
CA GLY A 30 -4.04 0.66 -5.88
C GLY A 30 -4.35 0.72 -4.38
N VAL A 31 -3.38 0.37 -3.54
CA VAL A 31 -3.52 0.50 -2.07
C VAL A 31 -3.64 1.96 -1.66
N GLY A 32 -2.76 2.83 -2.17
CA GLY A 32 -2.80 4.26 -1.89
C GLY A 32 -4.11 4.92 -2.34
N SER A 33 -4.59 4.58 -3.54
CA SER A 33 -5.87 5.09 -4.06
C SER A 33 -7.05 4.68 -3.17
N THR A 34 -7.04 3.44 -2.68
CA THR A 34 -8.08 2.95 -1.74
C THR A 34 -8.09 3.78 -0.45
N LEU A 35 -6.92 4.10 0.10
CA LEU A 35 -6.81 4.97 1.27
C LEU A 35 -7.29 6.39 0.97
N VAL A 36 -6.89 6.98 -0.16
CA VAL A 36 -7.34 8.31 -0.56
C VAL A 36 -8.86 8.37 -0.69
N ILE A 37 -9.46 7.38 -1.35
CA ILE A 37 -10.92 7.28 -1.48
C ILE A 37 -11.58 7.18 -0.11
N ALA A 38 -11.05 6.34 0.78
CA ALA A 38 -11.58 6.20 2.14
C ALA A 38 -11.51 7.53 2.92
N VAL A 39 -10.38 8.24 2.84
CA VAL A 39 -10.18 9.54 3.49
C VAL A 39 -11.13 10.58 2.94
N VAL A 40 -11.25 10.72 1.62
CA VAL A 40 -12.18 11.69 1.00
C VAL A 40 -13.62 11.41 1.41
N ARG A 41 -14.03 10.13 1.37
CA ARG A 41 -15.40 9.72 1.70
C ARG A 41 -15.73 9.89 3.18
N LEU A 42 -14.75 9.68 4.07
CA LEU A 42 -14.92 9.90 5.51
C LEU A 42 -14.90 11.40 5.83
N SER A 43 -13.98 12.16 5.22
CA SER A 43 -13.83 13.60 5.45
C SER A 43 -15.10 14.36 5.04
N ALA A 44 -15.74 13.96 3.94
CA ALA A 44 -17.02 14.56 3.53
C ALA A 44 -18.10 14.49 4.62
N ARG A 45 -18.11 13.42 5.43
CA ARG A 45 -19.07 13.27 6.54
C ARG A 45 -18.68 14.13 7.75
N GLY A 46 -17.39 14.21 8.07
CA GLY A 46 -16.90 15.04 9.17
C GLY A 46 -17.02 16.54 8.86
N TRP A 47 -16.91 16.90 7.58
CA TRP A 47 -16.99 18.28 7.12
C TRP A 47 -18.34 18.91 7.45
N GLU A 48 -19.44 18.20 7.25
CA GLU A 48 -20.79 18.65 7.58
C GLU A 48 -20.91 19.05 9.06
N THR A 49 -20.39 18.21 9.96
CA THR A 49 -20.38 18.47 11.41
C THR A 49 -19.58 19.72 11.76
N VAL A 50 -18.41 19.93 11.14
CA VAL A 50 -17.58 21.11 11.40
C VAL A 50 -18.25 22.37 10.85
N THR A 51 -18.87 22.30 9.67
CA THR A 51 -19.55 23.45 9.05
C THR A 51 -20.83 23.88 9.76
N ASN A 52 -21.50 22.97 10.46
CA ASN A 52 -22.70 23.27 11.25
C ASN A 52 -22.38 24.02 12.57
N GLY A 53 -21.10 24.20 12.89
CA GLY A 53 -20.64 24.88 14.08
C GLY A 53 -20.45 23.92 15.25
N LEU A 54 -19.27 24.01 15.87
CA LEU A 54 -18.91 23.24 17.06
C LEU A 54 -18.77 24.20 18.24
N SER A 55 -19.28 23.79 19.40
CA SER A 55 -19.03 24.44 20.68
C SER A 55 -17.55 24.35 21.07
N PRO A 56 -17.07 25.19 22.02
CA PRO A 56 -15.67 25.16 22.46
C PRO A 56 -15.23 23.79 23.02
N ILE A 57 -16.12 23.08 23.72
CA ILE A 57 -15.83 21.75 24.26
C ILE A 57 -15.71 20.72 23.15
N GLU A 58 -16.58 20.78 22.14
CA GLU A 58 -16.54 19.87 20.99
C GLU A 58 -15.26 20.05 20.18
N TRP A 59 -14.75 21.28 20.04
CA TRP A 59 -13.44 21.54 19.45
C TRP A 59 -12.29 20.89 20.23
N VAL A 60 -12.32 20.98 21.56
CA VAL A 60 -11.31 20.35 22.41
C VAL A 60 -11.35 18.83 22.28
N VAL A 61 -12.54 18.24 22.31
CA VAL A 61 -12.74 16.79 22.13
C VAL A 61 -12.29 16.35 20.74
N LEU A 62 -12.65 17.10 19.69
CA LEU A 62 -12.23 16.84 18.32
C LEU A 62 -10.70 16.88 18.19
N ALA A 63 -10.04 17.89 18.77
CA ALA A 63 -8.59 18.01 18.73
C ALA A 63 -7.90 16.84 19.47
N LEU A 64 -8.38 16.51 20.66
CA LEU A 64 -7.82 15.42 21.46
C LEU A 64 -7.98 14.06 20.78
N THR A 65 -9.20 13.76 20.30
CA THR A 65 -9.47 12.51 19.59
C THR A 65 -8.68 12.43 18.29
N SER A 66 -8.61 13.51 17.51
CA SER A 66 -7.81 13.57 16.29
C SER A 66 -6.34 13.28 16.57
N ALA A 67 -5.76 13.86 17.63
CA ALA A 67 -4.37 13.61 18.01
C ALA A 67 -4.12 12.14 18.38
N VAL A 68 -5.02 11.54 19.17
CA VAL A 68 -4.93 10.12 19.57
C VAL A 68 -5.02 9.20 18.36
N PHE A 69 -5.98 9.42 17.46
CA PHE A 69 -6.12 8.62 16.24
C PHE A 69 -4.96 8.84 15.27
N LEU A 70 -4.50 10.07 15.09
CA LEU A 70 -3.37 10.37 14.20
C LEU A 70 -2.09 9.65 14.67
N TYR A 71 -1.82 9.67 15.97
CA TYR A 71 -0.63 9.01 16.50
C TYR A 71 -0.79 7.48 16.60
N GLY A 72 -1.91 7.02 17.18
CA GLY A 72 -2.17 5.59 17.40
C GLY A 72 -2.38 4.84 16.09
N GLU A 73 -3.32 5.29 15.26
CA GLU A 73 -3.63 4.63 13.99
C GLU A 73 -2.66 5.08 12.89
N GLY A 74 -2.36 6.37 12.77
CA GLY A 74 -1.50 6.89 11.69
C GLY A 74 -0.03 6.50 11.87
N VAL A 75 0.58 6.82 13.01
CA VAL A 75 2.02 6.57 13.20
C VAL A 75 2.27 5.13 13.66
N MET A 76 1.62 4.68 14.72
CA MET A 76 1.95 3.37 15.30
C MET A 76 1.43 2.20 14.47
N ALA A 77 0.16 2.23 14.05
CA ALA A 77 -0.43 1.11 13.30
C ALA A 77 -0.11 1.19 11.81
N LEU A 78 -0.37 2.33 11.15
CA LEU A 78 -0.25 2.48 9.71
C LEU A 78 1.21 2.60 9.29
N GLU A 79 1.92 3.66 9.70
CA GLU A 79 3.29 3.93 9.26
C GLU A 79 4.28 2.86 9.73
N ARG A 80 4.27 2.49 11.02
CA ARG A 80 5.29 1.59 11.57
C ARG A 80 5.05 0.11 11.33
N ARG A 81 3.80 -0.34 11.14
CA ARG A 81 3.48 -1.77 11.00
C ARG A 81 2.92 -2.12 9.63
N TRP A 82 1.86 -1.44 9.21
CA TRP A 82 1.12 -1.80 8.00
C TRP A 82 1.86 -1.41 6.71
N VAL A 83 2.39 -0.18 6.61
CA VAL A 83 3.13 0.27 5.41
C VAL A 83 4.34 -0.62 5.11
N PRO A 84 5.21 -0.97 6.08
CA PRO A 84 6.32 -1.91 5.85
C PRO A 84 5.82 -3.29 5.38
N HIS A 85 4.69 -3.76 5.93
CA HIS A 85 4.07 -5.03 5.51
C HIS A 85 3.61 -4.97 4.05
N VAL A 86 2.88 -3.92 3.64
CA VAL A 86 2.41 -3.71 2.27
C VAL A 86 3.58 -3.63 1.30
N VAL A 87 4.61 -2.86 1.63
CA VAL A 87 5.82 -2.73 0.80
C VAL A 87 6.56 -4.07 0.67
N LYS A 88 6.67 -4.84 1.75
CA LYS A 88 7.27 -6.18 1.72
C LYS A 88 6.50 -7.10 0.77
N ARG A 89 5.17 -7.16 0.87
CA ARG A 89 4.34 -7.99 0.00
C ARG A 89 4.33 -7.53 -1.45
N ALA A 90 4.34 -6.22 -1.70
CA ALA A 90 4.50 -5.66 -3.03
C ALA A 90 5.85 -6.06 -3.67
N ARG A 91 6.93 -6.16 -2.89
CA ARG A 91 8.22 -6.67 -3.36
C ARG A 91 8.23 -8.18 -3.58
N GLU A 92 7.46 -8.94 -2.80
CA GLU A 92 7.32 -10.40 -2.95
C GLU A 92 6.61 -10.81 -4.24
N LEU A 93 5.69 -9.98 -4.74
CA LEU A 93 5.03 -10.17 -6.05
C LEU A 93 6.02 -10.33 -7.21
N ARG A 94 7.22 -9.74 -7.10
CA ARG A 94 8.30 -9.90 -8.10
C ARG A 94 8.79 -11.34 -8.23
N ARG A 95 8.63 -12.15 -7.18
CA ARG A 95 9.13 -13.54 -7.13
C ARG A 95 8.04 -14.58 -7.45
N LYS A 96 6.77 -14.18 -7.52
CA LYS A 96 5.63 -15.09 -7.72
C LYS A 96 5.03 -14.92 -9.13
N SER A 97 4.71 -16.04 -9.79
CA SER A 97 4.38 -16.10 -11.23
C SER A 97 2.90 -16.27 -11.55
N GLY A 98 1.98 -15.99 -10.62
CA GLY A 98 0.54 -16.10 -10.89
C GLY A 98 -0.02 -14.86 -11.59
N ALA A 99 -0.55 -14.99 -12.82
CA ALA A 99 -1.18 -13.89 -13.54
C ALA A 99 -2.36 -13.27 -12.77
N ALA A 100 -3.17 -14.10 -12.09
CA ALA A 100 -4.24 -13.65 -11.22
C ALA A 100 -3.74 -12.81 -10.02
N LEU A 101 -2.61 -13.19 -9.42
CA LEU A 101 -1.98 -12.41 -8.34
C LEU A 101 -1.49 -11.04 -8.82
N ARG A 102 -1.07 -10.93 -10.09
CA ARG A 102 -0.59 -9.66 -10.67
C ARG A 102 -1.74 -8.68 -10.93
N ILE A 103 -2.89 -9.19 -11.38
CA ILE A 103 -4.11 -8.38 -11.54
C ILE A 103 -4.60 -7.92 -10.16
N GLY A 104 -4.69 -8.85 -9.21
CA GLY A 104 -5.06 -8.60 -7.81
C GLY A 104 -3.91 -8.05 -6.94
N ALA A 105 -2.85 -7.48 -7.53
CA ALA A 105 -1.66 -7.09 -6.77
C ALA A 105 -1.94 -6.12 -5.61
N PRO A 106 -2.86 -5.13 -5.73
CA PRO A 106 -3.24 -4.29 -4.59
C PRO A 106 -3.84 -5.08 -3.43
N LEU A 107 -4.76 -6.02 -3.72
CA LEU A 107 -5.40 -6.88 -2.71
C LEU A 107 -4.38 -7.80 -2.02
N TYR A 108 -3.43 -8.33 -2.79
CA TYR A 108 -2.34 -9.15 -2.26
C TYR A 108 -1.42 -8.34 -1.34
N ALA A 109 -1.09 -7.11 -1.75
CA ALA A 109 -0.25 -6.21 -0.96
C ALA A 109 -0.92 -5.80 0.36
N MET A 110 -2.25 -5.63 0.39
CA MET A 110 -3.02 -5.41 1.63
C MET A 110 -3.12 -6.66 2.52
N GLY A 111 -2.77 -7.84 1.99
CA GLY A 111 -2.88 -9.11 2.71
C GLY A 111 -4.28 -9.69 2.76
N LEU A 112 -5.19 -9.23 1.91
CA LEU A 112 -6.57 -9.73 1.82
C LEU A 112 -6.69 -11.04 1.02
N ILE A 113 -5.73 -11.29 0.13
CA ILE A 113 -5.59 -12.52 -0.63
C ILE A 113 -4.13 -12.97 -0.54
N GLY A 114 -3.88 -14.27 -0.42
CA GLY A 114 -2.51 -14.82 -0.42
C GLY A 114 -2.24 -15.89 0.61
#